data_AF-A0A7W1KBS0-F1
#
_entry.id   AF-A0A7W1KBS0-F1
#
_cell.length_a   1.000
_cell.length_b   1.000
_cell.length_c   1.000
_cell.angle_alpha   90.00
_cell.angle_beta   90.00
_cell.angle_gamma   90.00
#
_symmetry.space_group_name_H-M   'P 1'
#
loop_
_entity.id
_entity.type
_entity.pdbx_description
1 polymer ?
#
loop_
_entity_poly.entity_id
_entity_poly.type
_entity_poly.pdbx_seq_one_letter_code
_entity_poly.pdbx_strand_id
1 'polypeptide(L)' 'MDARDVKPAWELLQRGEMSDDPKIHATQERLQACSYAMAHPASGTLVPACAQHAVLDPLENLRLQELLPLRDRPG' A
#
# COMPACT_ATOMS: atom_id res chain seq x y z
N MET A 1 1.75 -3.67 4.55
CA MET A 1 1.72 -4.52 3.32
C MET A 1 3.04 -4.32 2.61
N ASP A 2 3.55 -5.32 1.90
CA ASP A 2 4.85 -5.22 1.21
C ASP A 2 4.74 -4.31 -0.02
N ALA A 3 5.68 -3.37 -0.16
CA ALA A 3 5.72 -2.42 -1.27
C ALA A 3 5.73 -3.11 -2.66
N ARG A 4 6.35 -4.30 -2.76
CA ARG A 4 6.43 -5.10 -3.99
C ARG A 4 5.07 -5.61 -4.46
N ASP A 5 4.13 -5.82 -3.54
CA ASP A 5 2.77 -6.25 -3.86
C ASP A 5 1.84 -5.03 -4.00
N VAL A 6 2.03 -3.99 -3.17
CA VAL A 6 1.18 -2.79 -3.19
C VAL A 6 1.37 -1.99 -4.47
N LYS A 7 2.60 -1.87 -4.98
CA LYS A 7 2.88 -1.11 -6.20
C LYS A 7 2.08 -1.61 -7.43
N PRO A 8 2.20 -2.88 -7.87
CA PRO A 8 1.42 -3.36 -9.01
C PRO A 8 -0.09 -3.35 -8.73
N ALA A 9 -0.52 -3.65 -7.50
CA ALA A 9 -1.94 -3.58 -7.12
C ALA A 9 -2.52 -2.16 -7.28
N TRP A 10 -1.78 -1.14 -6.82
CA TRP A 10 -2.20 0.26 -6.92
C TRP A 10 -2.20 0.78 -8.36
N GLU A 11 -1.19 0.42 -9.16
CA GLU A 11 -1.12 0.77 -10.58
C GLU A 11 -2.32 0.21 -11.37
N LEU A 12 -2.73 -1.04 -11.11
CA LEU A 12 -3.91 -1.66 -11.70
C LEU A 12 -5.21 -0.94 -11.28
N LEU A 13 -5.35 -0.64 -9.98
CA LEU A 13 -6.53 0.08 -9.48
C LEU A 13 -6.68 1.47 -10.09
N GLN A 14 -5.58 2.19 -10.32
CA GLN A 14 -5.61 3.49 -11.00
C GLN A 14 -6.11 3.39 -12.45
N ARG A 15 -5.99 2.22 -13.08
CA ARG A 15 -6.55 1.92 -14.40
C ARG A 15 -7.96 1.31 -14.36
N GLY A 16 -8.50 1.05 -13.17
CA GLY A 16 -9.79 0.37 -13.00
C GLY A 16 -9.73 -1.15 -13.26
N GLU A 17 -8.53 -1.74 -13.20
CA GLU A 17 -8.29 -3.16 -13.47
C GLU A 17 -8.14 -3.96 -12.17
N MET A 18 -8.62 -5.22 -12.19
CA MET A 18 -8.36 -6.21 -11.14
C MET A 18 -7.40 -7.28 -11.66
N SER A 19 -6.48 -7.74 -10.81
CA SER A 19 -5.48 -8.76 -11.14
C SER A 19 -6.05 -10.17 -11.06
N ASP A 20 -5.68 -11.04 -11.99
CA ASP A 20 -5.93 -12.49 -11.89
C ASP A 20 -4.93 -13.19 -10.96
N ASP A 21 -3.77 -12.58 -10.68
CA ASP A 21 -2.85 -13.08 -9.65
C ASP A 21 -3.53 -12.97 -8.26
N PRO A 22 -3.75 -14.08 -7.53
CA PRO A 22 -4.48 -14.07 -6.26
C PRO A 22 -3.83 -13.19 -5.19
N LYS A 23 -2.49 -13.08 -5.19
CA LYS A 23 -1.76 -12.30 -4.20
C LYS A 23 -1.96 -10.80 -4.44
N ILE A 24 -1.91 -10.39 -5.69
CA ILE A 24 -2.15 -8.99 -6.08
C ILE A 24 -3.63 -8.64 -5.90
N HIS A 25 -4.55 -9.52 -6.29
CA HIS A 25 -6.00 -9.33 -6.08
C HIS A 25 -6.33 -9.10 -4.60
N ALA A 26 -5.83 -9.96 -3.70
CA ALA A 26 -6.02 -9.78 -2.26
C ALA A 26 -5.38 -8.49 -1.72
N THR A 27 -4.35 -7.97 -2.39
CA THR A 27 -3.75 -6.68 -2.03
C THR A 27 -4.62 -5.51 -2.51
N GLN A 28 -5.24 -5.63 -3.70
CA GLN A 28 -6.22 -4.66 -4.20
C GLN A 28 -7.44 -4.56 -3.28
N GLU A 29 -7.98 -5.69 -2.82
CA GLU A 29 -9.10 -5.70 -1.87
C GLU A 29 -8.74 -4.96 -0.56
N ARG A 30 -7.54 -5.20 -0.02
CA ARG A 30 -7.06 -4.51 1.18
C ARG A 30 -6.85 -3.01 0.95
N LEU A 31 -6.36 -2.60 -0.23
CA LEU A 31 -6.22 -1.20 -0.60
C LEU A 31 -7.57 -0.49 -0.68
N GLN A 32 -8.55 -1.11 -1.32
CA GLN A 32 -9.92 -0.59 -1.42
C GLN A 32 -10.61 -0.52 -0.05
N ALA A 33 -10.31 -1.46 0.85
CA ALA A 33 -10.81 -1.47 2.23
C ALA A 33 -10.08 -0.51 3.17
N CYS A 34 -9.03 0.19 2.71
CA CYS A 34 -8.24 1.06 3.57
C CYS A 34 -9.08 2.28 4.02
N SER A 35 -9.42 2.35 5.31
CA SER A 35 -10.38 3.33 5.84
C SER A 35 -9.88 4.76 5.89
N TYR A 36 -8.56 4.98 5.77
CA TYR A 36 -7.93 6.28 5.87
C TYR A 36 -7.33 6.70 4.54
N ALA A 37 -7.70 7.90 4.09
CA ALA A 37 -7.08 8.59 2.96
C ALA A 37 -6.08 9.64 3.46
N MET A 38 -4.99 9.82 2.73
CA MET A 38 -3.96 10.82 3.00
C MET A 38 -3.66 11.60 1.73
N ALA A 39 -3.26 12.87 1.87
CA ALA A 39 -2.81 13.65 0.73
C ALA A 39 -1.39 13.22 0.33
N HIS A 40 -1.19 12.95 -0.95
CA HIS A 40 0.12 12.69 -1.52
C HIS A 40 1.02 13.94 -1.36
N PRO A 41 2.23 13.82 -0.79
CA PRO A 41 3.05 14.95 -0.37
C PRO A 41 3.49 15.85 -1.54
N ALA A 42 3.62 15.29 -2.75
CA ALA A 42 4.04 16.06 -3.91
C ALA A 42 2.87 16.67 -4.71
N SER A 43 1.72 15.98 -4.78
CA SER A 43 0.61 16.39 -5.67
C SER A 43 -0.65 16.85 -4.94
N GLY A 44 -0.75 16.61 -3.63
CA GLY A 44 -1.95 16.88 -2.84
C GLY A 44 -3.13 15.94 -3.10
N THR A 45 -2.99 14.98 -4.01
CA THR A 45 -4.05 14.01 -4.35
C THR A 45 -4.35 13.11 -3.16
N LEU A 46 -5.63 12.93 -2.82
CA LEU A 46 -6.02 11.98 -1.79
C LEU A 46 -5.85 10.54 -2.29
N VAL A 47 -5.08 9.75 -1.55
CA VAL A 47 -4.78 8.34 -1.84
C VAL A 47 -5.02 7.50 -0.58
N PRO A 48 -5.27 6.18 -0.68
CA PRO A 48 -5.29 5.31 0.50
C PRO A 48 -3.97 5.41 1.28
N ALA A 49 -4.01 5.58 2.60
CA ALA A 49 -2.82 5.63 3.46
C ALA A 49 -1.91 4.39 3.25
N CYS A 50 -2.56 3.25 3.00
CA CYS A 50 -1.91 2.00 2.66
C CYS A 50 -1.04 2.07 1.39
N ALA A 51 -1.43 2.85 0.38
CA ALA A 51 -0.64 3.12 -0.83
C ALA A 51 0.38 4.24 -0.59
N GLN A 52 0.01 5.24 0.21
CA GLN A 52 0.87 6.36 0.59
C GLN A 52 2.18 5.86 1.18
N HIS A 53 2.13 5.12 2.28
CA HIS A 53 3.35 4.65 2.95
C HIS A 53 4.08 3.61 2.10
N ALA A 54 3.38 2.65 1.49
CA ALA A 54 4.05 1.54 0.81
C ALA A 54 4.70 1.92 -0.51
N VAL A 55 4.19 2.92 -1.23
CA VAL A 55 4.61 3.23 -2.62
C VAL A 55 5.09 4.67 -2.78
N LEU A 56 4.40 5.63 -2.16
CA LEU A 56 4.57 7.05 -2.47
C LEU A 56 5.47 7.78 -1.47
N ASP A 57 5.62 7.25 -0.26
CA ASP A 57 6.62 7.64 0.72
C ASP A 57 7.40 6.42 1.25
N PRO A 58 8.27 5.84 0.41
CA PRO A 58 9.02 4.65 0.80
C PRO A 58 10.02 4.93 1.94
N LEU A 59 10.47 6.19 2.11
CA LEU A 59 11.36 6.57 3.21
C LEU A 59 10.63 6.55 4.55
N GLU A 60 9.40 7.07 4.59
CA GLU A 60 8.55 6.94 5.76
C GLU A 60 8.28 5.46 6.09
N ASN A 61 8.03 4.61 5.10
CA ASN A 61 7.82 3.18 5.33
C ASN A 61 9.05 2.45 5.88
N LEU A 62 10.26 2.84 5.47
CA LEU A 62 11.49 2.33 6.11
C LEU A 62 11.58 2.78 7.57
N ARG A 63 11.30 4.05 7.85
CA ARG A 63 11.29 4.60 9.21
C ARG A 63 10.22 3.96 10.09
N LEU A 64 9.05 3.64 9.54
CA LEU A 64 7.99 2.93 10.24
C LEU A 64 8.42 1.51 10.64
N GLN A 65 9.25 0.82 9.86
CA GLN A 65 9.79 -0.50 10.24
C GLN A 65 10.72 -0.42 11.46
N GLU A 66 11.47 0.68 11.62
CA GLU A 66 12.30 0.92 12.80
C GLU A 66 11.45 1.22 14.04
N LEU A 67 10.37 1.98 13.88
CA LEU A 67 9.49 2.43 14.97
C LEU A 67 8.46 1.37 15.38
N LEU A 68 8.02 0.54 14.44
CA LEU A 68 7.02 -0.49 14.63
C LEU A 68 7.70 -1.85 14.38
N PRO A 69 8.35 -2.45 15.40
CA PRO A 69 8.93 -3.76 15.24
C PRO A 69 7.82 -4.73 14.82
N LEU A 70 7.90 -5.21 13.58
CA LEU A 70 7.04 -6.27 13.09
C LEU A 70 7.28 -7.46 14.00
N ARG A 71 6.31 -7.79 14.86
CA ARG A 71 6.35 -9.05 15.59
C ARG A 71 6.34 -10.15 14.54
N ASP A 72 7.44 -10.89 14.46
CA ASP A 72 7.45 -12.15 13.71
C ASP A 72 6.24 -12.95 14.16
N ARG A 73 5.35 -13.24 13.21
CA ARG A 73 4.29 -14.21 13.43
C ARG A 73 5.02 -15.55 13.47
N PRO A 74 5.04 -16.29 14.60
CA PRO A 74 5.67 -17.60 14.60
C PRO A 74 4.92 -18.46 13.58
N GLY A 75 5.69 -19.06 12.66
CA GLY A 75 5.20 -19.98 11.64
C GLY A 75 4.67 -21.27 12.19
#